data_AF-M5R7E6-F1
#
_entry.id   AF-M5R7E6-F1
#
_cell.length_a   1.000
_cell.length_b   1.000
_cell.length_c   1.000
_cell.angle_alpha   90.00
_cell.angle_beta   90.00
_cell.angle_gamma   90.00
#
_symmetry.space_group_name_H-M   'P 1'
#
loop_
_entity.id
_entity.type
_entity.pdbx_description
1 polymer ?
#
loop_
_entity_poly.entity_id
_entity_poly.type
_entity_poly.pdbx_seq_one_letter_code
_entity_poly.pdbx_strand_id
1 'polypeptide(L)'
;MGAPIPVFNRNQGNIAAARAELVRACQDALRIENAIKARLAAVSRDYDSSLAAVSKYGNDILPNAADGLRLAETAYKAGETSFVQVLVARRTYFDTNLQFIASQAQLAQARARVDGYVLSGALEAMVDNSGDDSLRGLTFSQQ
;
A
#
# COMPACT_ATOMS: atom_id res chain seq x y z
N MET A 1 -24.46 -65.03 15.73
CA MET A 1 -24.60 -63.74 15.01
C MET A 1 -24.55 -62.62 16.03
N GLY A 2 -23.48 -61.84 16.06
CA GLY A 2 -23.35 -60.68 16.94
C GLY A 2 -22.26 -59.77 16.42
N ALA A 3 -22.64 -58.63 15.84
CA ALA A 3 -21.69 -57.62 15.40
C ALA A 3 -21.24 -56.81 16.63
N PRO A 4 -19.93 -56.67 16.89
CA PRO A 4 -19.44 -55.94 18.06
C PRO A 4 -19.68 -54.45 17.85
N ILE A 5 -20.55 -53.87 18.67
CA ILE A 5 -20.75 -52.42 18.72
C ILE A 5 -19.59 -51.83 19.54
N PRO A 6 -18.75 -50.95 18.96
CA PRO A 6 -17.62 -50.37 19.68
C PRO A 6 -18.13 -49.37 20.71
N VAL A 7 -18.27 -49.82 21.96
CA VAL A 7 -18.82 -49.02 23.08
C VAL A 7 -17.93 -47.84 23.50
N PHE A 8 -16.65 -47.84 23.09
CA PHE A 8 -15.65 -46.85 23.51
C PHE A 8 -15.19 -45.89 22.41
N ASN A 9 -15.56 -46.08 21.14
CA ASN A 9 -15.18 -45.16 20.08
C ASN A 9 -16.21 -44.03 19.91
N ARG A 10 -16.08 -43.01 20.75
CA ARG A 10 -16.96 -41.81 20.72
C ARG A 10 -16.60 -40.81 19.60
N ASN A 11 -15.74 -41.17 18.65
CA ASN A 11 -15.30 -40.31 17.55
C ASN A 11 -14.77 -38.92 17.99
N GLN A 12 -14.30 -38.81 19.24
CA GLN A 12 -13.95 -37.53 19.88
C GLN A 12 -12.79 -36.82 19.18
N GLY A 13 -11.85 -37.59 18.62
CA GLY A 13 -10.73 -37.06 17.83
C GLY A 13 -11.18 -36.37 16.54
N ASN A 14 -12.11 -36.98 15.79
CA ASN A 14 -12.64 -36.37 14.57
C ASN A 14 -13.49 -35.13 14.87
N ILE A 15 -14.26 -35.14 15.97
CA ILE A 15 -15.02 -33.97 16.43
C ILE A 15 -14.06 -32.84 16.87
N ALA A 16 -12.98 -33.17 17.58
CA ALA A 16 -11.96 -32.20 17.95
C ALA A 16 -11.23 -31.62 16.73
N ALA A 17 -10.91 -32.45 15.73
CA ALA A 17 -10.30 -32.03 14.48
C ALA A 17 -11.21 -31.08 13.69
N ALA A 18 -12.50 -31.44 13.52
CA ALA A 18 -13.47 -30.58 12.84
C ALA A 18 -13.67 -29.24 13.56
N ARG A 19 -13.67 -29.23 14.91
CA ARG A 19 -13.70 -27.98 15.69
C ARG A 19 -12.44 -27.14 15.49
N ALA A 20 -11.26 -27.76 15.47
CA ALA A 20 -10.01 -27.05 15.22
C ALA A 20 -9.97 -26.45 13.80
N GLU A 21 -10.49 -27.18 12.81
CA GLU A 21 -10.60 -26.71 11.43
C GLU A 21 -11.55 -25.51 11.32
N LEU A 22 -12.70 -25.53 11.99
CA LEU A 22 -13.59 -24.37 12.06
C LEU A 22 -12.93 -23.15 12.71
N VAL A 23 -12.23 -23.35 13.83
CA VAL A 23 -11.50 -22.26 14.50
C VAL A 23 -10.43 -21.68 13.58
N ARG A 24 -9.68 -22.54 12.87
CA ARG A 24 -8.68 -22.14 11.89
C ARG A 24 -9.30 -21.33 10.74
N ALA A 25 -10.40 -21.80 10.16
CA ALA A 25 -11.11 -21.09 9.09
C ALA A 25 -11.61 -19.71 9.54
N CYS A 26 -12.14 -19.59 10.76
CA CYS A 26 -12.52 -18.30 11.32
C CYS A 26 -11.33 -17.35 11.51
N GLN A 27 -10.20 -17.86 12.02
CA GLN A 27 -8.97 -17.07 12.18
C GLN A 27 -8.39 -16.63 10.83
N ASP A 28 -8.46 -17.49 9.81
CA ASP A 28 -8.02 -17.18 8.46
C ASP A 28 -8.85 -16.06 7.85
N ALA A 29 -10.18 -16.09 8.02
CA ALA A 29 -11.08 -15.01 7.59
C ALA A 29 -10.74 -13.67 8.27
N LEU A 30 -10.55 -13.67 9.60
CA LEU A 30 -10.16 -12.46 10.35
C LEU A 30 -8.79 -11.92 9.90
N ARG A 31 -7.84 -12.81 9.61
CA ARG A 31 -6.52 -12.41 9.11
C ARG A 31 -6.63 -11.72 7.76
N ILE A 32 -7.43 -12.27 6.84
CA ILE A 32 -7.66 -11.69 5.51
C ILE A 32 -8.33 -10.32 5.63
N GLU A 33 -9.36 -10.21 6.48
CA GLU A 33 -10.03 -8.92 6.74
C GLU A 33 -9.05 -7.85 7.24
N ASN A 34 -8.22 -8.20 8.23
CA ASN A 34 -7.22 -7.29 8.77
C ASN A 34 -6.14 -6.92 7.74
N ALA A 35 -5.72 -7.87 6.90
CA ALA A 35 -4.75 -7.61 5.83
C ALA A 35 -5.32 -6.61 4.80
N ILE A 36 -6.58 -6.76 4.41
CA ILE A 36 -7.26 -5.82 3.49
C ILE A 36 -7.34 -4.43 4.14
N LYS A 37 -7.78 -4.34 5.40
CA LYS A 37 -7.83 -3.06 6.13
C LYS A 37 -6.47 -2.38 6.20
N ALA A 38 -5.41 -3.13 6.51
CA ALA A 38 -4.06 -2.60 6.60
C ALA A 38 -3.55 -2.07 5.25
N ARG A 39 -3.78 -2.83 4.16
CA ARG A 39 -3.41 -2.40 2.81
C ARG A 39 -4.18 -1.16 2.37
N LEU A 40 -5.50 -1.10 2.62
CA LEU A 40 -6.31 0.08 2.35
C LEU A 40 -5.81 1.31 3.12
N ALA A 41 -5.53 1.15 4.42
CA ALA A 41 -4.99 2.24 5.22
C ALA A 41 -3.65 2.78 4.70
N ALA A 42 -2.79 1.91 4.16
CA ALA A 42 -1.53 2.33 3.55
C ALA A 42 -1.76 3.13 2.27
N VAL A 43 -2.62 2.64 1.36
CA VAL A 43 -2.91 3.31 0.09
C VAL A 43 -3.64 4.65 0.30
N SER A 44 -4.56 4.72 1.26
CA SER A 44 -5.22 5.98 1.63
C SER A 44 -4.23 7.02 2.15
N ARG A 45 -3.27 6.62 3.01
CA ARG A 45 -2.22 7.53 3.47
C ARG A 45 -1.34 8.06 2.33
N ASP A 46 -0.96 7.20 1.39
CA ASP A 46 -0.21 7.60 0.19
C ASP A 46 -0.98 8.62 -0.64
N TYR A 47 -2.30 8.41 -0.81
CA TYR A 47 -3.18 9.33 -1.51
C TYR A 47 -3.25 10.69 -0.83
N ASP A 48 -3.50 10.72 0.48
CA ASP A 48 -3.59 11.97 1.26
C ASP A 48 -2.26 12.75 1.22
N SER A 49 -1.13 12.05 1.34
CA SER A 49 0.19 12.65 1.23
C SER A 49 0.45 13.23 -0.17
N SER A 50 0.06 12.51 -1.22
CA SER A 50 0.22 12.98 -2.61
C SER A 50 -0.65 14.20 -2.88
N LEU A 51 -1.87 14.23 -2.32
CA LEU A 51 -2.79 15.36 -2.43
C LEU A 51 -2.23 16.61 -1.74
N ALA A 52 -1.71 16.45 -0.52
CA ALA A 52 -1.04 17.53 0.20
C ALA A 52 0.19 18.06 -0.56
N ALA A 53 0.98 17.17 -1.18
CA ALA A 53 2.12 17.56 -1.99
C ALA A 53 1.70 18.41 -3.20
N VAL A 54 0.71 17.97 -3.98
CA VAL A 54 0.18 18.73 -5.13
C VAL A 54 -0.33 20.10 -4.69
N SER A 55 -1.10 20.16 -3.60
CA SER A 55 -1.62 21.42 -3.07
C SER A 55 -0.49 22.37 -2.66
N LYS A 56 0.56 21.87 -2.02
CA LYS A 56 1.73 22.69 -1.61
C LYS A 56 2.50 23.23 -2.80
N TYR A 57 2.74 22.40 -3.82
CA TYR A 57 3.42 22.86 -5.04
C TYR A 57 2.58 23.91 -5.78
N GLY A 58 1.26 23.70 -5.91
CA GLY A 58 0.36 24.62 -6.61
C GLY A 58 0.14 25.94 -5.89
N ASN A 59 0.01 25.93 -4.57
CA ASN A 59 -0.35 27.12 -3.80
C ASN A 59 0.87 27.94 -3.32
N ASP A 60 2.00 27.29 -3.02
CA ASP A 60 3.13 27.96 -2.39
C ASP A 60 4.37 27.97 -3.30
N ILE A 61 4.82 26.79 -3.75
CA ILE A 61 6.15 26.66 -4.36
C ILE A 61 6.19 27.26 -5.77
N LEU A 62 5.22 26.92 -6.62
CA LEU A 62 5.18 27.38 -8.01
C LEU A 62 4.94 28.91 -8.11
N PRO A 63 4.01 29.51 -7.34
CA PRO A 63 3.86 30.97 -7.31
C PRO A 63 5.13 31.69 -6.82
N ASN A 64 5.77 31.19 -5.74
CA ASN A 64 7.01 31.78 -5.24
C ASN A 64 8.15 31.72 -6.28
N ALA A 65 8.27 30.61 -7.02
CA ALA A 65 9.25 30.50 -8.09
C ALA A 65 8.95 31.45 -9.26
N ALA A 66 7.68 31.64 -9.61
CA ALA A 66 7.25 32.59 -10.63
C ALA A 66 7.56 34.05 -10.22
N ASP A 67 7.30 34.39 -8.95
CA ASP A 67 7.63 35.71 -8.41
C ASP A 67 9.13 35.96 -8.34
N GLY A 68 9.93 34.95 -7.97
CA GLY A 68 11.39 35.03 -8.01
C GLY A 68 11.93 35.31 -9.42
N LEU A 69 11.37 34.64 -10.43
CA LEU A 69 11.71 34.91 -11.84
C LEU A 69 11.32 36.34 -12.25
N ARG A 70 10.11 36.80 -11.91
CA ARG A 70 9.63 38.15 -12.22
C ARG A 70 10.51 39.24 -11.58
N LEU A 71 10.93 39.02 -10.33
CA LEU A 71 11.83 39.92 -9.62
C LEU A 71 13.21 39.97 -10.29
N ALA A 72 13.78 38.81 -10.64
CA ALA A 72 15.06 38.73 -11.33
C ALA A 72 15.01 39.45 -12.71
N GLU A 73 13.93 39.28 -13.46
CA GLU A 73 13.73 39.97 -14.74
C GLU A 73 13.62 41.50 -14.58
N THR A 74 12.99 41.95 -13.49
CA THR A 74 12.85 43.38 -13.19
C THR A 74 14.19 44.00 -12.77
N ALA A 75 14.94 43.33 -11.90
CA ALA A 75 16.27 43.77 -11.47
C ALA A 75 17.27 43.82 -12.65
N TYR A 76 17.20 42.85 -13.57
CA TYR A 76 18.01 42.86 -14.78
C TYR A 76 17.65 44.06 -15.69
N LYS A 77 16.36 44.33 -15.90
CA LYS A 77 15.91 45.50 -16.68
C LYS A 77 16.32 46.83 -16.05
N ALA A 78 16.39 46.89 -14.71
CA ALA A 78 16.88 48.04 -13.96
C ALA A 78 18.42 48.17 -13.98
N GLY A 79 19.14 47.16 -14.49
CA GLY A 79 20.61 47.13 -14.50
C GLY A 79 21.24 46.76 -13.15
N GLU A 80 20.45 46.31 -12.18
CA GLU A 80 20.91 45.98 -10.82
C GLU A 80 21.57 44.59 -10.75
N THR A 81 21.21 43.68 -11.66
CA THR A 81 21.69 42.30 -11.66
C THR A 81 22.14 41.83 -13.04
N SER A 82 23.00 40.81 -13.06
CA SER A 82 23.47 40.17 -14.30
C SER A 82 22.39 39.28 -14.91
N PHE A 83 22.36 39.17 -16.24
CA PHE A 83 21.48 38.26 -16.98
C PHE A 83 21.59 36.79 -16.51
N VAL A 84 22.75 36.40 -15.98
CA VAL A 84 22.96 35.05 -15.41
C VAL A 84 21.97 34.75 -14.28
N GLN A 85 21.62 35.75 -13.46
CA GLN A 85 20.64 35.55 -12.39
C GLN A 85 19.23 35.26 -12.93
N VAL A 86 18.85 35.91 -14.04
CA VAL A 86 17.58 35.62 -14.73
C VAL A 86 17.56 34.18 -15.24
N LEU A 87 18.66 33.69 -15.80
CA LEU A 87 18.77 32.31 -16.27
C LEU A 87 18.64 31.30 -15.12
N VAL A 88 19.25 31.58 -13.97
CA VAL A 88 19.12 30.74 -12.76
C VAL A 88 17.67 30.73 -12.28
N ALA A 89 17.03 31.89 -12.13
CA ALA A 89 15.64 31.97 -11.68
C ALA A 89 14.69 31.26 -12.66
N ARG A 90 14.93 31.39 -13.97
CA ARG A 90 14.15 30.71 -15.01
C ARG A 90 14.32 29.20 -14.94
N ARG A 91 15.54 28.72 -14.74
CA ARG A 91 15.81 27.29 -14.51
C ARG A 91 15.06 26.78 -13.29
N THR A 92 15.13 27.49 -12.15
CA THR A 92 14.40 27.11 -10.93
C THR A 92 12.89 27.05 -11.15
N TYR A 93 12.32 28.00 -11.89
CA TYR A 93 10.90 27.99 -12.25
C TYR A 93 10.52 26.75 -13.07
N PHE A 94 11.31 26.41 -14.10
CA PHE A 94 11.05 25.22 -14.91
C PHE A 94 11.23 23.92 -14.12
N ASP A 95 12.29 23.81 -13.31
CA ASP A 95 12.53 22.65 -12.45
C ASP A 95 11.37 22.45 -11.46
N THR A 96 10.85 23.54 -10.89
CA THR A 96 9.67 23.53 -10.00
C THR A 96 8.41 23.09 -10.75
N ASN A 97 8.21 23.56 -11.98
CA ASN A 97 7.07 23.19 -12.81
C ASN A 97 7.07 21.68 -13.14
N LEU A 98 8.25 21.13 -13.49
CA LEU A 98 8.43 19.70 -13.70
C LEU A 98 8.11 18.89 -12.42
N GLN A 99 8.56 19.35 -11.26
CA GLN A 99 8.23 18.70 -9.98
C GLN A 99 6.73 18.76 -9.67
N PHE A 100 6.05 19.86 -9.99
CA PHE A 100 4.60 19.96 -9.84
C PHE A 100 3.86 18.96 -10.74
N ILE A 101 4.26 18.82 -12.01
CA ILE A 101 3.70 17.81 -12.91
C ILE A 101 3.95 16.40 -12.38
N ALA A 102 5.15 16.10 -11.90
CA ALA A 102 5.48 14.82 -11.30
C ALA A 102 4.60 14.52 -10.07
N SER A 103 4.35 15.51 -9.21
CA SER A 103 3.46 15.35 -8.05
C SER A 103 2.01 15.06 -8.45
N GLN A 104 1.52 15.67 -9.53
CA GLN A 104 0.19 15.37 -10.06
C GLN A 104 0.10 13.95 -10.63
N ALA A 105 1.15 13.49 -11.32
CA ALA A 105 1.21 12.11 -11.80
C ALA A 105 1.20 11.09 -10.64
N GLN A 106 1.94 11.38 -9.55
CA GLN A 106 1.91 10.55 -8.34
C GLN A 106 0.53 10.51 -7.68
N LEU A 107 -0.15 11.66 -7.58
CA LEU A 107 -1.53 11.71 -7.08
C LEU A 107 -2.49 10.90 -7.96
N ALA A 108 -2.39 11.00 -9.28
CA ALA A 108 -3.20 10.22 -10.20
C ALA A 108 -2.97 8.71 -10.03
N GLN A 109 -1.71 8.28 -9.86
CA GLN A 109 -1.38 6.89 -9.58
C GLN A 109 -1.89 6.43 -8.22
N ALA A 110 -1.76 7.26 -7.18
CA ALA A 110 -2.29 6.96 -5.85
C ALA A 110 -3.82 6.81 -5.89
N ARG A 111 -4.51 7.72 -6.59
CA ARG A 111 -5.96 7.64 -6.80
C ARG A 111 -6.38 6.36 -7.52
N ALA A 112 -5.68 5.99 -8.60
CA ALA A 112 -5.94 4.74 -9.31
C ALA A 112 -5.76 3.50 -8.41
N ARG A 113 -4.81 3.53 -7.46
CA ARG A 113 -4.61 2.44 -6.48
C ARG A 113 -5.76 2.36 -5.46
N VAL A 114 -6.28 3.50 -5.00
CA VAL A 114 -7.46 3.55 -4.12
C VAL A 114 -8.70 3.06 -4.86
N ASP A 115 -8.96 3.59 -6.07
CA ASP A 115 -10.12 3.26 -6.89
C ASP A 115 -10.10 1.81 -7.37
N GLY A 116 -8.91 1.24 -7.57
CA GLY A 116 -8.69 -0.19 -7.83
C GLY A 116 -8.98 -1.11 -6.63
N TYR A 117 -9.59 -0.60 -5.54
CA TYR A 117 -9.94 -1.33 -4.32
C TYR A 117 -8.78 -2.14 -3.72
N VAL A 118 -7.53 -1.71 -3.95
CA VAL A 118 -6.34 -2.41 -3.45
C VAL A 118 -6.25 -3.87 -3.99
N LEU A 119 -6.95 -4.19 -5.09
CA LEU A 119 -6.96 -5.52 -5.70
C LEU A 119 -5.59 -5.95 -6.26
N SER A 120 -4.61 -5.04 -6.34
CA SER A 120 -3.25 -5.40 -6.76
C SER A 120 -2.60 -6.46 -5.85
N GLY A 121 -3.01 -6.56 -4.58
CA GLY A 121 -2.52 -7.55 -3.62
C GLY A 121 -3.44 -8.77 -3.44
N ALA A 122 -4.59 -8.84 -4.11
CA ALA A 122 -5.51 -9.98 -4.02
C ALA A 122 -4.97 -11.24 -4.72
N LEU A 123 -4.00 -11.07 -5.62
CA LEU A 123 -3.28 -12.13 -6.34
C LEU A 123 -1.98 -12.56 -5.64
N GLU A 124 -1.61 -11.90 -4.54
CA GLU A 124 -0.40 -12.24 -3.79
C GLU A 124 -0.63 -13.57 -3.08
N ALA A 125 0.23 -14.57 -3.36
CA ALA A 125 0.08 -15.91 -2.81
C ALA A 125 -0.01 -15.83 -1.28
N MET A 126 -1.08 -16.40 -0.72
CA MET A 126 -1.22 -16.55 0.72
C MET A 126 0.03 -17.28 1.21
N VAL A 127 0.86 -16.61 2.04
CA VAL A 127 1.96 -17.29 2.73
C VAL A 127 1.29 -18.28 3.65
N ASP A 128 1.21 -19.53 3.18
CA ASP A 128 0.71 -20.65 3.94
C ASP A 128 1.72 -20.96 5.03
N ASN A 129 1.65 -20.20 6.11
CA ASN A 129 2.38 -20.47 7.33
C ASN A 129 1.60 -21.47 8.19
N SER A 130 0.80 -22.35 7.55
CA SER A 130 0.25 -23.50 8.23
C SER A 130 1.42 -24.34 8.70
N GLY A 131 1.71 -24.20 9.99
CA GLY A 131 2.66 -25.05 10.66
C GLY A 131 2.28 -26.49 10.36
N ASP A 132 3.19 -27.15 9.66
CA ASP A 132 3.56 -28.53 9.92
C ASP A 132 2.45 -29.57 9.65
N ASP A 133 2.04 -29.70 8.39
CA ASP A 133 1.41 -30.95 7.90
C ASP A 133 2.43 -32.12 7.87
N SER A 134 3.73 -31.83 8.04
CA SER A 134 4.80 -32.82 8.09
C SER A 134 4.72 -33.78 9.29
N LEU A 135 4.00 -33.46 10.36
CA LEU A 135 3.81 -34.36 11.50
C LEU A 135 2.68 -35.39 11.32
N ARG A 136 1.77 -35.20 10.36
CA ARG A 136 0.64 -36.13 10.14
C ARG A 136 1.03 -37.38 9.35
N GLY A 137 2.04 -37.29 8.49
CA GLY A 137 2.55 -38.42 7.70
C GLY A 137 3.45 -39.39 8.49
N LEU A 138 4.07 -38.93 9.57
CA LEU A 138 5.06 -39.72 10.32
C LEU A 138 4.45 -40.71 11.32
N THR A 139 3.19 -40.53 11.70
CA THR A 139 2.52 -41.42 12.68
C THR A 139 1.85 -42.64 12.06
N PHE A 140 1.75 -42.71 10.73
CA PHE A 140 1.10 -43.81 10.01
C PHE A 140 2.09 -44.78 9.33
N SER A 141 3.40 -44.50 9.31
CA SER A 141 4.41 -45.40 8.71
C SER A 141 5.09 -46.35 9.71
N GLN A 142 4.77 -46.25 11.01
CA GLN A 142 5.22 -47.20 12.03
C GLN A 142 4.06 -48.09 12.50
N GLN A 143 3.59 -48.99 11.63
CA GLN A 143 2.95 -50.24 12.04
C GLN A 143 2.92 -51.25 10.90
#